data_AF-A0A099BCY7-F1
#
_entry.id   AF-A0A099BCY7-F1
#
_cell.length_a   1.000
_cell.length_b   1.000
_cell.length_c   1.000
_cell.angle_alpha   90.00
_cell.angle_beta   90.00
_cell.angle_gamma   90.00
#
_symmetry.space_group_name_H-M   'P 1'
#
loop_
_entity.id
_entity.type
_entity.pdbx_description
1 polymer ?
#
loop_
_entity_poly.entity_id
_entity_poly.type
_entity_poly.pdbx_seq_one_letter_code
_entity_poly.pdbx_strand_id
1 'polypeptide(L)'
;MRNFFKKISNFQIFVVCFLMCNVPLFADFSNLGAKVKSELNDTAGTVMSVLNTVIASVGVVYMIIVGFIFVFKPDTFKENSKMLIGGMVALGALYGITKLGTQAFLT
;
A
#
# COMPACT_ATOMS: atom_id res chain seq x y z
N MET A 1 66.40 6.26 -16.14
CA MET A 1 65.09 6.97 -16.26
C MET A 1 63.99 6.18 -16.99
N ARG A 2 64.19 4.93 -17.48
CA ARG A 2 63.10 4.16 -18.13
C ARG A 2 62.07 3.53 -17.17
N ASN A 3 62.41 3.37 -15.89
CA ASN A 3 61.55 2.67 -14.92
C ASN A 3 60.52 3.57 -14.20
N PHE A 4 60.64 4.91 -14.30
CA PHE A 4 59.67 5.84 -13.70
C PHE A 4 58.43 6.03 -14.58
N PHE A 5 58.59 6.00 -15.92
CA PHE A 5 57.47 6.12 -16.86
C PHE A 5 56.51 4.92 -16.82
N LYS A 6 57.02 3.71 -16.54
CA LYS A 6 56.18 2.50 -16.43
C LYS A 6 55.33 2.49 -15.14
N LYS A 7 55.80 3.15 -14.08
CA LYS A 7 55.11 3.26 -12.77
C LYS A 7 53.93 4.23 -12.81
N ILE A 8 54.00 5.26 -13.66
CA ILE A 8 52.92 6.26 -13.86
C ILE A 8 51.75 5.69 -14.68
N SER A 9 52.00 4.80 -15.65
CA SER A 9 50.95 4.18 -16.48
C SER A 9 49.99 3.30 -15.66
N ASN A 10 50.49 2.47 -14.76
CA ASN A 10 49.63 1.61 -13.94
C ASN A 10 48.84 2.40 -12.89
N PHE A 11 49.42 3.50 -12.37
CA PHE A 11 48.73 4.38 -11.43
C PHE A 11 47.57 5.14 -12.11
N GLN A 12 47.77 5.63 -13.33
CA GLN A 12 46.69 6.28 -14.09
C GLN A 12 45.58 5.29 -14.48
N ILE A 13 45.91 4.05 -14.83
CA ILE A 13 44.89 3.01 -15.09
C ILE A 13 44.09 2.70 -13.81
N PHE A 14 44.74 2.63 -12.65
CA PHE A 14 44.05 2.41 -11.38
C PHE A 14 43.11 3.57 -11.02
N VAL A 15 43.54 4.82 -11.26
CA VAL A 15 42.72 6.02 -11.03
C VAL A 15 41.54 6.09 -12.00
N VAL A 16 41.71 5.73 -13.28
CA VAL A 16 40.62 5.69 -14.27
C VAL A 16 39.64 4.56 -13.98
N CYS A 17 40.11 3.36 -13.62
CA CYS A 17 39.24 2.28 -13.15
C CYS A 17 38.49 2.67 -11.87
N PHE A 18 39.14 3.38 -10.94
CA PHE A 18 38.46 3.88 -9.74
C PHE A 18 37.40 4.93 -10.13
N LEU A 19 37.70 5.89 -10.99
CA LEU A 19 36.74 6.92 -11.43
C LEU A 19 35.54 6.33 -12.22
N MET A 20 35.75 5.29 -13.03
CA MET A 20 34.67 4.64 -13.77
C MET A 20 33.87 3.61 -12.95
N CYS A 21 34.48 2.94 -11.97
CA CYS A 21 33.77 2.02 -11.06
C CYS A 21 33.01 2.71 -9.91
N ASN A 22 33.24 4.00 -9.64
CA ASN A 22 32.50 4.72 -8.60
C ASN A 22 31.09 5.15 -9.04
N VAL A 23 30.79 5.18 -10.35
CA VAL A 23 29.49 5.65 -10.85
C VAL A 23 28.33 4.71 -10.49
N PRO A 24 28.46 3.36 -10.50
CA PRO A 24 27.37 2.50 -10.07
C PRO A 24 27.40 2.11 -8.56
N LEU A 25 28.40 2.56 -7.78
CA LEU A 25 28.61 2.05 -6.41
C LEU A 25 28.05 2.97 -5.31
N PHE A 26 27.69 4.20 -5.65
CA PHE A 26 26.66 4.91 -4.89
C PHE A 26 25.34 4.26 -5.27
N ALA A 27 24.90 3.30 -4.45
CA ALA A 27 23.52 2.83 -4.45
C ALA A 27 22.63 4.03 -4.71
N ASP A 28 21.81 3.96 -5.75
CA ASP A 28 20.99 5.05 -6.22
C ASP A 28 19.93 5.36 -5.13
N PHE A 29 20.35 6.11 -4.10
CA PHE A 29 19.52 6.54 -2.98
C PHE A 29 18.39 7.45 -3.48
N SER A 30 18.57 8.06 -4.66
CA SER A 30 17.51 8.74 -5.40
C SER A 30 16.42 7.76 -5.84
N ASN A 31 16.79 6.59 -6.37
CA ASN A 31 15.85 5.52 -6.70
C ASN A 31 15.37 4.71 -5.49
N LEU A 32 16.09 4.67 -4.38
CA LEU A 32 15.68 3.90 -3.20
C LEU A 32 14.39 4.48 -2.60
N GLY A 33 14.25 5.82 -2.54
CA GLY A 33 13.01 6.47 -2.12
C GLY A 33 11.84 6.18 -3.06
N ALA A 34 12.09 6.18 -4.37
CA ALA A 34 11.09 5.84 -5.38
C ALA A 34 10.67 4.36 -5.28
N LYS A 35 11.64 3.46 -5.08
CA LYS A 35 11.43 2.02 -4.92
C LYS A 35 10.64 1.70 -3.64
N VAL A 36 11.02 2.30 -2.50
CA VAL A 36 10.29 2.14 -1.23
C VAL A 36 8.87 2.68 -1.32
N LYS A 37 8.67 3.83 -1.98
CA LYS A 37 7.33 4.39 -2.20
C LYS A 37 6.48 3.49 -3.12
N SER A 38 7.08 2.89 -4.13
CA SER A 38 6.41 1.92 -5.01
C SER A 38 5.98 0.67 -4.24
N GLU A 39 6.87 0.04 -3.49
CA GLU A 39 6.58 -1.16 -2.69
C GLU A 39 5.52 -0.87 -1.61
N LEU A 40 5.56 0.32 -0.99
CA LEU A 40 4.54 0.76 -0.05
C LEU A 40 3.18 0.96 -0.73
N ASN A 41 3.14 1.54 -1.93
CA ASN A 41 1.91 1.68 -2.69
C ASN A 41 1.35 0.32 -3.12
N ASP A 42 2.19 -0.61 -3.58
CA ASP A 42 1.76 -1.94 -3.99
C ASP A 42 1.22 -2.76 -2.80
N THR A 43 1.89 -2.66 -1.65
CA THR A 43 1.44 -3.30 -0.40
C THR A 43 0.14 -2.66 0.10
N ALA A 44 0.06 -1.33 0.10
CA ALA A 44 -1.14 -0.60 0.51
C ALA A 44 -2.33 -0.91 -0.41
N GLY A 45 -2.11 -0.97 -1.73
CA GLY A 45 -3.12 -1.32 -2.72
C GLY A 45 -3.65 -2.74 -2.51
N THR A 46 -2.76 -3.69 -2.23
CA THR A 46 -3.13 -5.08 -1.93
C THR A 46 -3.97 -5.18 -0.66
N VAL A 47 -3.52 -4.57 0.44
CA VAL A 47 -4.26 -4.57 1.72
C VAL A 47 -5.63 -3.90 1.55
N MET A 48 -5.68 -2.78 0.82
CA MET A 48 -6.93 -2.05 0.62
C MET A 48 -7.93 -2.81 -0.26
N SER A 49 -7.44 -3.55 -1.27
CA SER A 49 -8.27 -4.44 -2.08
C SER A 49 -8.87 -5.60 -1.26
N VAL A 50 -8.06 -6.26 -0.42
CA VAL A 50 -8.54 -7.31 0.48
C VAL A 50 -9.57 -6.74 1.46
N LEU A 51 -9.27 -5.60 2.06
CA LEU A 51 -10.16 -4.94 3.00
C LEU A 51 -11.50 -4.58 2.36
N ASN A 52 -11.50 -4.13 1.09
CA ASN A 52 -12.72 -3.79 0.36
C ASN A 52 -13.64 -5.02 0.22
N THR A 53 -13.02 -6.15 -0.12
CA THR A 53 -13.72 -7.41 -0.34
C THR A 53 -14.29 -7.97 0.97
N VAL A 54 -13.56 -7.84 2.08
CA VAL A 54 -14.03 -8.25 3.41
C VAL A 54 -15.17 -7.35 3.90
N ILE A 55 -15.06 -6.03 3.75
CA ILE A 55 -16.12 -5.11 4.18
C ILE A 55 -17.38 -5.32 3.33
N ALA A 56 -17.24 -5.57 2.03
CA ALA A 56 -18.37 -5.90 1.16
C ALA A 56 -19.10 -7.17 1.63
N SER A 57 -18.36 -8.25 1.91
CA SER A 57 -18.96 -9.52 2.33
C SER A 57 -19.65 -9.41 3.70
N VAL A 58 -19.00 -8.76 4.69
CA VAL A 58 -19.58 -8.49 6.01
C VAL A 58 -20.82 -7.60 5.91
N GLY A 59 -20.78 -6.57 5.05
CA GLY A 59 -21.91 -5.67 4.82
C GLY A 59 -23.14 -6.38 4.26
N VAL A 60 -22.95 -7.30 3.31
CA VAL A 60 -24.05 -8.10 2.75
C VAL A 60 -24.67 -9.02 3.81
N VAL A 61 -23.84 -9.72 4.59
CA VAL A 61 -24.33 -10.58 5.68
C VAL A 61 -25.08 -9.77 6.73
N TYR A 62 -24.56 -8.59 7.09
CA TYR A 62 -25.21 -7.70 8.04
C TYR A 62 -26.59 -7.23 7.55
N MET A 63 -26.71 -6.81 6.29
CA MET A 63 -27.99 -6.42 5.68
C MET A 63 -29.03 -7.54 5.73
N ILE A 64 -28.62 -8.79 5.50
CA ILE A 64 -29.51 -9.95 5.59
C ILE A 64 -30.01 -10.12 7.04
N ILE A 65 -29.12 -10.08 8.03
CA ILE A 65 -29.47 -10.23 9.45
C ILE A 65 -30.45 -9.12 9.87
N VAL A 66 -30.17 -7.87 9.51
CA VAL A 66 -31.05 -6.74 9.82
C VAL A 66 -32.42 -6.90 9.15
N GLY A 67 -32.44 -7.35 7.89
CA GLY A 67 -33.69 -7.64 7.17
C GLY A 67 -34.52 -8.73 7.85
N PHE A 68 -33.89 -9.80 8.33
CA PHE A 68 -34.57 -10.84 9.10
C PHE A 68 -35.13 -10.31 10.43
N ILE A 69 -34.37 -9.50 11.16
CA ILE A 69 -34.85 -8.90 12.43
C ILE A 69 -36.03 -7.97 12.16
N PHE A 70 -36.00 -7.19 11.08
CA PHE A 70 -37.08 -6.29 10.71
C PHE A 70 -38.39 -7.04 10.41
N VAL A 71 -38.33 -8.16 9.70
CA VAL A 71 -39.52 -8.94 9.32
C VAL A 71 -40.06 -9.78 10.49
N PHE A 72 -39.19 -10.47 11.23
CA PHE A 72 -39.62 -11.43 12.24
C PHE A 72 -39.76 -10.86 13.66
N LYS A 73 -39.05 -9.77 13.97
CA LYS A 73 -39.05 -9.13 15.30
C LYS A 73 -38.99 -7.59 15.20
N PRO A 74 -40.04 -6.96 14.62
CA PRO A 74 -40.06 -5.51 14.43
C PRO A 74 -39.98 -4.72 15.75
N ASP A 75 -40.47 -5.28 16.86
CA ASP A 75 -40.39 -4.63 18.17
C ASP A 75 -38.94 -4.51 18.67
N THR A 76 -38.15 -5.57 18.51
CA THR A 76 -36.71 -5.56 18.83
C THR A 76 -35.92 -4.64 17.90
N PHE A 77 -36.31 -4.57 16.62
CA PHE A 77 -35.74 -3.61 15.67
C PHE A 77 -36.00 -2.18 16.12
N LYS A 78 -37.23 -1.86 16.56
CA LYS A 78 -37.59 -0.50 16.97
C LYS A 78 -36.85 -0.05 18.23
N GLU A 79 -36.72 -0.96 19.20
CA GLU A 79 -36.02 -0.72 20.47
C GLU A 79 -34.50 -0.54 20.27
N ASN A 80 -33.89 -1.32 19.38
CA ASN A 80 -32.44 -1.28 19.12
C ASN A 80 -32.07 -0.56 17.80
N SER A 81 -33.03 0.16 17.20
CA SER A 81 -32.92 0.77 15.87
C SER A 81 -31.73 1.71 15.73
N LYS A 82 -31.40 2.46 16.78
CA LYS A 82 -30.25 3.37 16.79
C LYS A 82 -28.92 2.63 16.59
N MET A 83 -28.77 1.47 17.23
CA MET A 83 -27.56 0.66 17.11
C MET A 83 -27.48 -0.02 15.73
N LEU A 84 -28.59 -0.54 15.24
CA LEU A 84 -28.68 -1.20 13.93
C LEU A 84 -28.39 -0.22 12.77
N ILE A 85 -29.02 0.95 12.79
CA ILE A 85 -28.78 2.00 11.79
C ILE A 85 -27.36 2.56 11.94
N GLY A 86 -26.87 2.76 13.17
CA GLY A 86 -25.50 3.17 13.43
C GLY A 86 -24.47 2.19 12.85
N GLY A 87 -24.71 0.88 12.99
CA GLY A 87 -23.89 -0.17 12.40
C GLY A 87 -23.91 -0.14 10.87
N MET A 88 -25.07 0.06 10.24
CA MET A 88 -25.18 0.25 8.78
C MET A 88 -24.40 1.47 8.29
N VAL A 89 -24.50 2.60 8.97
CA VAL A 89 -23.78 3.82 8.59
C VAL A 89 -22.28 3.64 8.74
N ALA A 90 -21.83 3.00 9.83
CA ALA A 90 -20.41 2.70 10.04
C ALA A 90 -19.86 1.77 8.95
N LEU A 91 -20.58 0.70 8.59
CA LEU A 91 -20.19 -0.20 7.50
C LEU A 91 -20.15 0.51 6.14
N GLY A 92 -21.10 1.40 5.87
CA GLY A 92 -21.10 2.21 4.66
C GLY A 92 -19.90 3.18 4.59
N ALA A 93 -19.58 3.85 5.70
CA ALA A 93 -18.42 4.72 5.80
C ALA A 93 -17.10 3.94 5.62
N LEU A 94 -16.99 2.77 6.26
CA LEU A 94 -15.83 1.88 6.11
C LEU A 94 -15.67 1.44 4.66
N TYR A 95 -16.73 0.99 3.99
CA TYR A 95 -16.69 0.61 2.58
C TYR A 95 -16.26 1.79 1.69
N GLY A 96 -16.77 3.00 1.96
CA GLY A 96 -16.39 4.21 1.23
C GLY A 96 -14.92 4.56 1.37
N ILE A 97 -14.38 4.55 2.61
CA ILE A 97 -12.96 4.80 2.89
C ILE A 97 -12.11 3.74 2.19
N THR A 98 -12.52 2.48 2.27
CA THR A 98 -11.78 1.39 1.67
C THR A 98 -11.73 1.50 0.16
N LYS A 99 -12.86 1.80 -0.50
CA LYS A 99 -12.91 2.04 -1.95
C LYS A 99 -12.06 3.24 -2.38
N LEU A 100 -12.10 4.35 -1.64
CA LEU A 100 -11.30 5.54 -1.92
C LEU A 100 -9.79 5.26 -1.78
N GLY A 101 -9.38 4.53 -0.75
CA GLY A 101 -7.99 4.12 -0.62
C GLY A 101 -7.57 3.14 -1.72
N THR A 102 -8.43 2.19 -2.11
CA THR A 102 -8.14 1.29 -3.24
C THR A 102 -7.87 2.11 -4.51
N GLN A 103 -8.64 3.16 -4.78
CA GLN A 103 -8.39 4.06 -5.91
C GLN A 103 -7.11 4.89 -5.74
N ALA A 104 -6.78 5.36 -4.53
CA ALA A 104 -5.58 6.16 -4.28
C ALA A 104 -4.27 5.37 -4.39
N PHE A 105 -4.31 4.04 -4.22
CA PHE A 105 -3.12 3.18 -4.23
C PHE A 105 -3.02 2.25 -5.45
N LEU A 106 -4.09 2.04 -6.21
CA LEU A 106 -4.09 1.22 -7.43
C LEU A 106 -4.16 2.03 -8.74
N THR A 107 -4.15 3.37 -8.67
CA THR A 107 -4.07 4.27 -9.83
C THR A 107 -2.72 5.00 -9.82
#